data_AF-A0A924XH28-F1
#
_entry.id   AF-A0A924XH28-F1
#
_cell.length_a   1.000
_cell.length_b   1.000
_cell.length_c   1.000
_cell.angle_alpha   90.00
_cell.angle_beta   90.00
_cell.angle_gamma   90.00
#
_symmetry.space_group_name_H-M   'P 1'
#
loop_
_entity.id
_entity.type
_entity.pdbx_description
1 polymer ?
#
loop_
_entity_poly.entity_id
_entity_poly.type
_entity_poly.pdbx_seq_one_letter_code
_entity_poly.pdbx_strand_id
1 'polypeptide(L)'
;MIIATVTLVLAFASTCLVRELAHKFGFIAKPKSDRWHKRPTAMMGGVAMFATVTIVYLLFLPHTPQMWIVLGSSAVLFAVGLIDDILHIRPYQKLIGQLIGAAILIGSGLTLQWTQFEIVNIFITVFWLIGITNAINLLDNMDGLAAGITAIASIALIFALALNGQTNELLLVLTFAVTLIGFLRFNFNPATIFMGDCGSMFIGFLLASLVLFSQSGQSGQSRSLLSVLAIPVMTLFVPIFDTTFVTILRKLWGRSASQGGRDHTSHRLVALGLSERTAVLMLYAFAALAGIVALSVRELRIDQSLALISIFIIALTICGVYLGKVKVYEEQDEENALREKAAFGFLVDISHKRRIFEVILDVFLIVFAHYAAYALLFDSLEKSENWNLFLKALPFLIVLKLAAFLFAGVYRGIWRYTGIDDLFTFAKAVLIGSVLSVLAILLMYRFENYSRTVFVLDGLFLLMLLAGSRIAFRLFRQALPSHNAGDGRKILIYGADDGGELVLREIYNNPELNYNPIGFVDDDLTKKGKVIHGLRVLGGNGSIPVICRQHEIEEVLLSSRNINSERLRELRDECDNADVELKRASFNIVPVDEFI
;
A
#
# COMPACT_ATOMS: atom_id res chain seq x y z
N MET A 1 -31.78 7.86 -8.31
CA MET A 1 -32.24 6.96 -7.22
C MET A 1 -32.89 5.69 -7.76
N ILE A 2 -33.96 5.76 -8.58
CA ILE A 2 -34.65 4.57 -9.13
C ILE A 2 -33.69 3.57 -9.80
N ILE A 3 -32.85 4.05 -10.74
CA ILE A 3 -31.88 3.20 -11.46
C ILE A 3 -30.94 2.48 -10.47
N ALA A 4 -30.44 3.16 -9.45
CA ALA A 4 -29.57 2.55 -8.44
C ALA A 4 -30.31 1.46 -7.65
N THR A 5 -31.54 1.72 -7.20
CA THR A 5 -32.33 0.72 -6.47
C THR A 5 -32.61 -0.51 -7.32
N VAL A 6 -33.06 -0.34 -8.57
CA VAL A 6 -33.32 -1.44 -9.51
C VAL A 6 -32.03 -2.23 -9.78
N THR A 7 -30.92 -1.52 -10.01
CA THR A 7 -29.62 -2.16 -10.23
C THR A 7 -29.18 -2.99 -9.02
N LEU A 8 -29.37 -2.49 -7.81
CA LEU A 8 -28.99 -3.20 -6.58
C LEU A 8 -29.81 -4.47 -6.39
N VAL A 9 -31.12 -4.38 -6.60
CA VAL A 9 -32.02 -5.55 -6.52
C VAL A 9 -31.65 -6.58 -7.57
N LEU A 10 -31.42 -6.16 -8.81
CA LEU A 10 -31.02 -7.06 -9.88
C LEU A 10 -29.64 -7.69 -9.61
N ALA A 11 -28.66 -6.90 -9.16
CA ALA A 11 -27.34 -7.41 -8.79
C ALA A 11 -27.42 -8.49 -7.72
N PHE A 12 -28.25 -8.27 -6.70
CA PHE A 12 -28.45 -9.23 -5.61
C PHE A 12 -29.13 -10.51 -6.12
N ALA A 13 -30.20 -10.37 -6.90
CA ALA A 13 -30.93 -11.49 -7.48
C ALA A 13 -30.06 -12.31 -8.45
N SER A 14 -29.37 -11.66 -9.38
CA SER A 14 -28.46 -12.30 -10.33
C SER A 14 -27.29 -12.98 -9.64
N THR A 15 -26.70 -12.36 -8.61
CA THR A 15 -25.59 -12.98 -7.86
C THR A 15 -26.07 -14.21 -7.09
N CYS A 16 -27.26 -14.15 -6.47
CA CYS A 16 -27.84 -15.31 -5.78
C CYS A 16 -28.13 -16.47 -6.76
N LEU A 17 -28.75 -16.15 -7.90
CA LEU A 17 -29.06 -17.14 -8.94
C LEU A 17 -27.79 -17.81 -9.48
N VAL A 18 -26.78 -17.03 -9.86
CA VAL A 18 -25.52 -17.58 -10.39
C VAL A 18 -24.81 -18.42 -9.34
N ARG A 19 -24.81 -18.01 -8.07
CA ARG A 19 -24.23 -18.80 -6.97
C ARG A 19 -24.92 -20.17 -6.82
N GLU A 20 -26.25 -20.22 -6.86
CA GLU A 20 -27.00 -21.47 -6.77
C GLU A 20 -26.76 -22.38 -7.99
N LEU A 21 -26.73 -21.81 -9.20
CA LEU A 21 -26.41 -22.55 -10.42
C LEU A 21 -24.98 -23.09 -10.38
N ALA A 22 -24.02 -22.30 -9.91
CA ALA A 22 -22.63 -22.74 -9.75
C ALA A 22 -22.51 -23.92 -8.78
N HIS A 23 -23.25 -23.91 -7.67
CA HIS A 23 -23.33 -25.07 -6.79
C HIS A 23 -23.97 -26.29 -7.46
N LYS A 24 -25.06 -26.08 -8.20
CA LYS A 24 -25.79 -27.17 -8.89
C LYS A 24 -24.97 -27.83 -10.00
N PHE A 25 -24.21 -27.05 -10.77
CA PHE A 25 -23.38 -27.53 -11.88
C PHE A 25 -21.94 -27.86 -11.49
N GLY A 26 -21.56 -27.68 -10.22
CA GLY A 26 -20.23 -28.04 -9.71
C GLY A 26 -19.11 -27.05 -10.04
N PHE A 27 -19.44 -25.83 -10.47
CA PHE A 27 -18.47 -24.75 -10.67
C PHE A 27 -18.03 -24.13 -9.34
N ILE A 28 -17.25 -24.90 -8.57
CA ILE A 28 -16.82 -24.57 -7.20
C ILE A 28 -15.29 -24.61 -7.12
N ALA A 29 -14.70 -23.55 -6.59
CA ALA A 29 -13.29 -23.52 -6.23
C ALA A 29 -13.04 -24.36 -4.97
N LYS A 30 -12.31 -25.47 -5.11
CA LYS A 30 -11.92 -26.33 -3.99
C LYS A 30 -10.70 -25.76 -3.25
N PRO A 31 -10.67 -25.79 -1.90
CA PRO A 31 -9.52 -25.34 -1.12
C PRO A 31 -8.24 -26.06 -1.58
N LYS A 32 -7.18 -25.31 -1.81
CA LYS A 32 -5.82 -25.83 -2.06
C LYS A 32 -4.85 -25.18 -1.08
N SER A 33 -3.77 -25.87 -0.72
CA SER A 33 -2.75 -25.37 0.22
C SER A 33 -2.06 -24.08 -0.26
N ASP A 34 -2.03 -23.84 -1.57
CA ASP A 34 -1.46 -22.66 -2.22
C ASP A 34 -2.44 -21.48 -2.33
N ARG A 35 -3.74 -21.69 -2.08
CA ARG A 35 -4.80 -20.65 -2.18
C ARG A 35 -5.33 -20.25 -0.80
N TRP A 36 -5.82 -19.01 -0.71
CA TRP A 36 -6.18 -18.35 0.55
C TRP A 36 -7.58 -18.76 1.09
N HIS A 37 -8.43 -19.39 0.26
CA HIS A 37 -9.77 -19.78 0.68
C HIS A 37 -9.79 -21.15 1.38
N LYS A 38 -10.38 -21.19 2.57
CA LYS A 38 -10.50 -22.40 3.41
C LYS A 38 -11.80 -23.19 3.18
N ARG A 39 -12.71 -22.65 2.37
CA ARG A 39 -14.03 -23.24 2.09
C ARG A 39 -14.24 -23.44 0.58
N PRO A 40 -15.07 -24.40 0.16
CA PRO A 40 -15.52 -24.49 -1.22
C PRO A 40 -16.40 -23.28 -1.56
N THR A 41 -15.99 -22.50 -2.56
CA THR A 41 -16.66 -21.23 -2.93
C THR A 41 -17.14 -21.28 -4.37
N ALA A 42 -18.35 -20.78 -4.66
CA ALA A 42 -18.89 -20.74 -6.02
C ALA A 42 -18.04 -19.84 -6.93
N MET A 43 -18.00 -20.15 -8.24
CA MET A 43 -17.28 -19.36 -9.25
C MET A 43 -18.26 -18.60 -10.17
N MET A 44 -17.72 -17.88 -11.16
CA MET A 44 -18.48 -17.22 -12.24
C MET A 44 -19.35 -16.02 -11.81
N GLY A 45 -19.01 -15.36 -10.69
CA GLY A 45 -19.67 -14.12 -10.27
C GLY A 45 -19.64 -13.01 -11.33
N GLY A 46 -18.66 -13.03 -12.24
CA GLY A 46 -18.61 -12.16 -13.42
C GLY A 46 -19.85 -12.23 -14.30
N VAL A 47 -20.47 -13.40 -14.44
CA VAL A 47 -21.71 -13.58 -15.22
C VAL A 47 -22.84 -12.76 -14.61
N ALA A 48 -22.99 -12.76 -13.28
CA ALA A 48 -24.00 -11.98 -12.58
C ALA A 48 -23.78 -10.46 -12.77
N MET A 49 -22.52 -10.02 -12.67
CA MET A 49 -22.17 -8.61 -12.87
C MET A 49 -22.43 -8.16 -14.31
N PHE A 50 -21.96 -8.93 -15.30
CA PHE A 50 -22.16 -8.63 -16.72
C PHE A 50 -23.64 -8.59 -17.09
N ALA A 51 -24.42 -9.58 -16.65
CA ALA A 51 -25.86 -9.63 -16.89
C ALA A 51 -26.58 -8.41 -16.27
N THR A 52 -26.24 -8.04 -15.04
CA THR A 52 -26.87 -6.91 -14.36
C THR A 52 -26.60 -5.60 -15.10
N VAL A 53 -25.34 -5.30 -15.43
CA VAL A 53 -24.96 -4.07 -16.15
C VAL A 53 -25.65 -4.02 -17.52
N THR A 54 -25.64 -5.14 -18.25
CA THR A 54 -26.23 -5.23 -19.59
C THR A 54 -27.75 -5.05 -19.55
N ILE A 55 -28.46 -5.77 -18.67
CA ILE A 55 -29.92 -5.67 -18.55
C ILE A 55 -30.33 -4.25 -18.15
N VAL A 56 -29.65 -3.65 -17.17
CA VAL A 56 -29.98 -2.30 -16.73
C VAL A 56 -29.73 -1.29 -17.85
N TYR A 57 -28.61 -1.41 -18.56
CA TYR A 57 -28.31 -0.52 -19.68
C TYR A 57 -29.36 -0.61 -20.78
N LEU A 58 -29.75 -1.82 -21.19
CA LEU A 58 -30.72 -2.03 -22.26
C LEU A 58 -32.11 -1.48 -21.93
N LEU A 59 -32.54 -1.60 -20.67
CA LEU A 59 -33.91 -1.30 -20.26
C LEU A 59 -34.09 0.13 -19.71
N PHE A 60 -33.07 0.74 -19.11
CA PHE A 60 -33.24 1.97 -18.32
C PHE A 60 -32.31 3.13 -18.71
N LEU A 61 -31.22 2.89 -19.45
CA LEU A 61 -30.24 3.94 -19.77
C LEU A 61 -30.39 4.42 -21.22
N PRO A 62 -30.05 5.69 -21.50
CA PRO A 62 -30.03 6.21 -22.86
C PRO A 62 -28.95 5.52 -23.69
N HIS A 63 -29.30 5.11 -24.91
CA HIS A 63 -28.39 4.43 -25.81
C HIS A 63 -27.61 5.44 -26.65
N THR A 64 -26.29 5.40 -26.56
CA THR A 64 -25.39 6.19 -27.42
C THR A 64 -24.43 5.26 -28.16
N PRO A 65 -23.94 5.64 -29.35
CA PRO A 65 -22.95 4.85 -30.07
C PRO A 65 -21.71 4.55 -29.23
N GLN A 66 -21.21 5.54 -28.47
CA GLN A 66 -20.03 5.37 -27.63
C GLN A 66 -20.26 4.33 -26.52
N MET A 67 -21.43 4.34 -25.87
CA MET A 67 -21.75 3.37 -24.82
C MET A 67 -21.89 1.95 -25.36
N TRP A 68 -22.49 1.79 -26.54
CA TRP A 68 -22.55 0.49 -27.22
C TRP A 68 -21.17 -0.07 -27.51
N ILE A 69 -20.24 0.78 -27.93
CA ILE A 69 -18.86 0.38 -28.21
C ILE A 69 -18.14 -0.01 -26.92
N VAL A 70 -18.31 0.76 -25.84
CA VAL A 70 -17.70 0.44 -24.53
C VAL A 70 -18.26 -0.85 -23.94
N LEU A 71 -19.58 -1.06 -23.98
CA LEU A 71 -20.18 -2.31 -23.51
C LEU A 71 -19.86 -3.50 -24.42
N GLY A 72 -19.85 -3.30 -25.73
CA GLY A 72 -19.49 -4.33 -26.71
C GLY A 72 -18.04 -4.78 -26.58
N SER A 73 -17.10 -3.84 -26.44
CA SER A 73 -15.69 -4.17 -26.17
C SER A 73 -15.51 -4.83 -24.80
N SER A 74 -16.20 -4.35 -23.76
CA SER A 74 -16.20 -5.02 -22.44
C SER A 74 -16.81 -6.43 -22.48
N ALA A 75 -17.81 -6.67 -23.35
CA ALA A 75 -18.39 -7.99 -23.57
C ALA A 75 -17.41 -8.98 -24.23
N VAL A 76 -16.52 -8.49 -25.11
CA VAL A 76 -15.40 -9.31 -25.64
C VAL A 76 -14.51 -9.76 -24.49
N LEU A 77 -14.16 -8.87 -23.56
CA LEU A 77 -13.31 -9.21 -22.42
C LEU A 77 -13.99 -10.15 -21.42
N PHE A 78 -15.29 -9.96 -21.20
CA PHE A 78 -16.11 -10.91 -20.45
C PHE A 78 -16.06 -12.31 -21.10
N ALA A 79 -16.25 -12.40 -22.42
CA ALA A 79 -16.21 -13.67 -23.14
C ALA A 79 -14.83 -14.34 -23.07
N VAL A 80 -13.74 -13.57 -23.23
CA VAL A 80 -12.37 -14.09 -23.10
C VAL A 80 -12.14 -14.65 -21.70
N GLY A 81 -12.53 -13.92 -20.65
CA GLY A 81 -12.39 -14.40 -19.29
C GLY A 81 -13.30 -15.59 -18.97
N LEU A 82 -14.50 -15.67 -19.57
CA LEU A 82 -15.39 -16.83 -19.43
C LEU A 82 -14.82 -18.07 -20.11
N ILE A 83 -14.21 -17.90 -21.29
CA ILE A 83 -13.46 -18.96 -21.97
C ILE A 83 -12.28 -19.40 -21.10
N ASP A 84 -11.58 -18.48 -20.43
CA ASP A 84 -10.49 -18.84 -19.53
C ASP A 84 -10.95 -19.61 -18.29
N ASP A 85 -12.03 -19.16 -17.64
CA ASP A 85 -12.59 -19.85 -16.46
C ASP A 85 -12.96 -21.32 -16.77
N ILE A 86 -13.32 -21.61 -18.03
CA ILE A 86 -13.72 -22.95 -18.48
C ILE A 86 -12.53 -23.75 -19.04
N LEU A 87 -11.75 -23.16 -19.95
CA LEU A 87 -10.72 -23.85 -20.74
C LEU A 87 -9.27 -23.61 -20.26
N HIS A 88 -9.04 -22.69 -19.31
CA HIS A 88 -7.72 -22.30 -18.80
C HIS A 88 -6.73 -21.97 -19.95
N ILE A 89 -6.99 -20.87 -20.65
CA ILE A 89 -6.21 -20.45 -21.82
C ILE A 89 -4.86 -19.85 -21.43
N ARG A 90 -3.91 -19.85 -22.36
CA ARG A 90 -2.55 -19.35 -22.13
C ARG A 90 -2.54 -17.81 -22.02
N PRO A 91 -1.61 -17.20 -21.26
CA PRO A 91 -1.57 -15.75 -21.05
C PRO A 91 -1.56 -14.90 -22.34
N TYR A 92 -0.86 -15.35 -23.39
CA TYR A 92 -0.85 -14.61 -24.66
C TYR A 92 -2.21 -14.64 -25.38
N GLN A 93 -3.04 -15.66 -25.17
CA GLN A 93 -4.39 -15.75 -25.75
C GLN A 93 -5.32 -14.74 -25.08
N LYS A 94 -5.18 -14.54 -23.76
CA LYS A 94 -5.86 -13.46 -23.03
C LYS A 94 -5.46 -12.10 -23.57
N LEU A 95 -4.16 -11.88 -23.80
CA LEU A 95 -3.63 -10.63 -24.33
C LEU A 95 -4.18 -10.31 -25.73
N ILE A 96 -4.33 -11.30 -26.61
CA ILE A 96 -4.96 -11.11 -27.93
C ILE A 96 -6.41 -10.63 -27.77
N GLY A 97 -7.18 -11.25 -26.88
CA GLY A 97 -8.55 -10.80 -26.57
C GLY A 97 -8.60 -9.36 -26.05
N GLN A 98 -7.67 -8.99 -25.17
CA GLN A 98 -7.53 -7.62 -24.66
C GLN A 98 -7.19 -6.62 -25.78
N LEU A 99 -6.30 -6.99 -26.70
CA LEU A 99 -5.96 -6.17 -27.87
C LEU A 99 -7.15 -5.98 -28.82
N ILE A 100 -7.98 -7.01 -29.03
CA ILE A 100 -9.20 -6.90 -29.84
C ILE A 100 -10.18 -5.90 -29.20
N GLY A 101 -10.45 -6.05 -27.90
CA GLY A 101 -11.32 -5.10 -27.19
C GLY A 101 -10.79 -3.66 -27.24
N ALA A 102 -9.48 -3.48 -27.05
CA ALA A 102 -8.83 -2.17 -27.14
C ALA A 102 -8.91 -1.58 -28.56
N ALA A 103 -8.71 -2.39 -29.60
CA ALA A 103 -8.79 -1.95 -30.99
C ALA A 103 -10.19 -1.47 -31.38
N ILE A 104 -11.25 -2.17 -30.93
CA ILE A 104 -12.64 -1.76 -31.14
C ILE A 104 -12.90 -0.38 -30.53
N LEU A 105 -12.42 -0.16 -29.31
CA LEU A 105 -12.64 1.08 -28.58
C LEU A 105 -11.84 2.24 -29.20
N ILE A 106 -10.56 2.03 -29.52
CA ILE A 106 -9.70 3.04 -30.15
C ILE A 106 -10.19 3.38 -31.56
N GLY A 107 -10.66 2.38 -32.33
CA GLY A 107 -11.25 2.58 -33.65
C GLY A 107 -12.49 3.48 -33.65
N SER A 108 -13.15 3.64 -32.50
CA SER A 108 -14.26 4.59 -32.34
C SER A 108 -13.83 6.03 -32.04
N GLY A 109 -12.53 6.28 -31.89
CA GLY A 109 -11.96 7.58 -31.54
C GLY A 109 -11.78 7.80 -30.03
N LEU A 110 -12.18 6.86 -29.18
CA LEU A 110 -11.97 6.94 -27.73
C LEU A 110 -10.49 6.65 -27.39
N THR A 111 -9.75 7.70 -27.09
CA THR A 111 -8.31 7.63 -26.77
C THR A 111 -7.94 8.60 -25.64
N LEU A 112 -6.84 8.30 -24.94
CA LEU A 112 -6.20 9.20 -23.98
C LEU A 112 -5.44 10.30 -24.73
N GLN A 113 -5.94 11.53 -24.70
CA GLN A 113 -5.34 12.68 -25.38
C GLN A 113 -4.30 13.39 -24.50
N TRP A 114 -3.30 12.64 -24.01
CA TRP A 114 -2.29 13.17 -23.09
C TRP A 114 -1.17 13.93 -23.79
N THR A 115 -0.96 13.64 -25.07
CA THR A 115 0.09 14.25 -25.89
C THR A 115 -0.49 14.87 -27.15
N GLN A 116 0.29 15.73 -27.80
CA GLN A 116 -0.04 16.29 -29.12
C GLN A 116 0.09 15.26 -30.25
N PHE A 117 0.66 14.08 -29.98
CA PHE A 117 0.95 13.06 -30.99
C PHE A 117 -0.07 11.91 -30.90
N GLU A 118 -0.93 11.81 -31.91
CA GLU A 118 -2.01 10.80 -31.94
C GLU A 118 -1.50 9.36 -31.82
N ILE A 119 -0.40 9.03 -32.51
CA ILE A 119 0.22 7.70 -32.46
C ILE A 119 0.64 7.36 -31.02
N VAL A 120 1.22 8.32 -30.29
CA VAL A 120 1.64 8.13 -28.90
C VAL A 120 0.42 7.94 -28.01
N ASN A 121 -0.64 8.71 -28.23
CA ASN A 121 -1.91 8.56 -27.52
C ASN A 121 -2.55 7.18 -27.74
N ILE A 122 -2.46 6.60 -28.94
CA ILE A 122 -2.90 5.23 -29.22
C ILE A 122 -2.11 4.22 -28.37
N PHE A 123 -0.77 4.29 -28.37
CA PHE A 123 0.04 3.38 -27.57
C PHE A 123 -0.22 3.53 -26.06
N ILE A 124 -0.37 4.76 -25.58
CA ILE A 124 -0.74 5.04 -24.18
C ILE A 124 -2.11 4.43 -23.87
N THR A 125 -3.09 4.57 -24.76
CA THR A 125 -4.45 4.03 -24.57
C THR A 125 -4.44 2.50 -24.55
N VAL A 126 -3.70 1.85 -25.46
CA VAL A 126 -3.54 0.39 -25.45
C VAL A 126 -2.91 -0.07 -24.14
N PHE A 127 -1.81 0.57 -23.72
CA PHE A 127 -1.14 0.26 -22.46
C PHE A 127 -2.07 0.48 -21.26
N TRP A 128 -2.86 1.55 -21.26
CA TRP A 128 -3.83 1.86 -20.22
C TRP A 128 -4.92 0.79 -20.12
N LEU A 129 -5.60 0.48 -21.22
CA LEU A 129 -6.68 -0.52 -21.23
C LEU A 129 -6.15 -1.89 -20.77
N ILE A 130 -5.09 -2.38 -21.41
CA ILE A 130 -4.50 -3.69 -21.09
C ILE A 130 -3.91 -3.72 -19.68
N GLY A 131 -3.18 -2.66 -19.31
CA GLY A 131 -2.51 -2.56 -18.02
C GLY A 131 -3.50 -2.55 -16.85
N ILE A 132 -4.56 -1.74 -16.94
CA ILE A 132 -5.60 -1.69 -15.90
C ILE A 132 -6.41 -2.98 -15.85
N THR A 133 -6.78 -3.58 -16.99
CA THR A 133 -7.47 -4.88 -17.00
C THR A 133 -6.65 -5.96 -16.28
N ASN A 134 -5.35 -6.05 -16.57
CA ASN A 134 -4.48 -7.02 -15.92
C ASN A 134 -4.23 -6.67 -14.44
N ALA A 135 -4.10 -5.39 -14.09
CA ALA A 135 -3.95 -4.95 -12.71
C ALA A 135 -5.14 -5.35 -11.84
N ILE A 136 -6.37 -5.19 -12.35
CA ILE A 136 -7.59 -5.61 -11.63
C ILE A 136 -7.69 -7.13 -11.54
N ASN A 137 -7.34 -7.87 -12.60
CA ASN A 137 -7.27 -9.34 -12.55
C ASN A 137 -6.28 -9.82 -11.46
N LEU A 138 -5.08 -9.23 -11.39
CA LEU A 138 -4.09 -9.56 -10.37
C LEU A 138 -4.51 -9.18 -8.94
N LEU A 139 -5.33 -8.14 -8.78
CA LEU A 139 -5.91 -7.76 -7.49
C LEU A 139 -7.01 -8.71 -7.00
N ASP A 140 -7.57 -9.58 -7.86
CA ASP A 140 -8.57 -10.59 -7.47
C ASP A 140 -7.92 -11.78 -6.72
N ASN A 141 -7.01 -11.46 -5.80
CA ASN A 141 -6.26 -12.41 -4.98
C ASN A 141 -6.77 -12.51 -3.53
N MET A 142 -7.74 -11.69 -3.14
CA MET A 142 -8.36 -11.67 -1.81
C MET A 142 -9.84 -11.28 -1.88
N ASP A 143 -10.63 -11.83 -0.95
CA ASP A 143 -12.06 -11.56 -0.82
C ASP A 143 -12.42 -10.08 -0.80
N GLY A 144 -13.29 -9.67 -1.72
CA GLY A 144 -13.79 -8.31 -1.83
C GLY A 144 -12.78 -7.31 -2.42
N LEU A 145 -11.50 -7.65 -2.57
CA LEU A 145 -10.48 -6.66 -2.88
C LEU A 145 -10.71 -5.99 -4.25
N ALA A 146 -10.71 -6.77 -5.33
CA ALA A 146 -10.88 -6.25 -6.69
C ALA A 146 -12.22 -5.52 -6.87
N ALA A 147 -13.33 -6.13 -6.46
CA ALA A 147 -14.67 -5.55 -6.59
C ALA A 147 -14.82 -4.24 -5.80
N GLY A 148 -14.31 -4.18 -4.57
CA GLY A 148 -14.42 -2.98 -3.74
C GLY A 148 -13.52 -1.83 -4.19
N ILE A 149 -12.28 -2.11 -4.61
CA ILE A 149 -11.39 -1.09 -5.19
C ILE A 149 -12.00 -0.51 -6.47
N THR A 150 -12.57 -1.37 -7.33
CA THR A 150 -13.27 -0.96 -8.55
C THR A 150 -14.52 -0.13 -8.23
N ALA A 151 -15.27 -0.48 -7.19
CA ALA A 151 -16.45 0.28 -6.74
C ALA A 151 -16.07 1.67 -6.21
N ILE A 152 -15.01 1.77 -5.40
CA ILE A 152 -14.51 3.05 -4.86
C ILE A 152 -13.99 3.95 -5.99
N ALA A 153 -13.23 3.39 -6.94
CA ALA A 153 -12.79 4.09 -8.14
C ALA A 153 -13.98 4.60 -8.97
N SER A 154 -15.01 3.77 -9.13
CA SER A 154 -16.25 4.14 -9.84
C SER A 154 -16.99 5.27 -9.13
N ILE A 155 -17.02 5.29 -7.79
CA ILE A 155 -17.63 6.38 -7.02
C ILE A 155 -16.88 7.70 -7.26
N ALA A 156 -15.54 7.70 -7.22
CA ALA A 156 -14.76 8.89 -7.54
C ALA A 156 -15.04 9.38 -8.97
N LEU A 157 -15.16 8.45 -9.92
CA LEU A 157 -15.50 8.76 -11.31
C LEU A 157 -16.93 9.33 -11.45
N ILE A 158 -17.91 8.84 -10.70
CA ILE A 158 -19.28 9.40 -10.67
C ILE A 158 -19.24 10.88 -10.28
N PHE A 159 -18.50 11.25 -9.23
CA PHE A 159 -18.33 12.65 -8.85
C PHE A 159 -17.65 13.46 -9.96
N ALA A 160 -16.58 12.94 -10.56
CA ALA A 160 -15.89 13.62 -11.65
C ALA A 160 -16.80 13.87 -12.88
N LEU A 161 -17.63 12.89 -13.27
CA LEU A 161 -18.58 12.99 -14.37
C LEU A 161 -19.75 13.94 -14.04
N ALA A 162 -20.24 13.91 -12.80
CA ALA A 162 -21.30 14.80 -12.33
C ALA A 162 -20.88 16.27 -12.46
N LEU A 163 -19.65 16.57 -12.04
CA LEU A 163 -19.06 17.90 -12.16
C LEU A 163 -18.77 18.30 -13.61
N ASN A 164 -18.78 17.36 -14.57
CA ASN A 164 -18.63 17.62 -16.00
C ASN A 164 -19.97 17.77 -16.74
N GLY A 165 -21.10 17.54 -16.08
CA GLY A 165 -22.41 17.51 -16.73
C GLY A 165 -22.62 16.31 -17.67
N GLN A 166 -21.78 15.27 -17.57
CA GLN A 166 -21.83 14.07 -18.41
C GLN A 166 -22.83 13.05 -17.84
N THR A 167 -24.12 13.39 -17.91
CA THR A 167 -25.20 12.65 -17.26
C THR A 167 -25.35 11.22 -17.77
N ASN A 168 -25.20 11.00 -19.08
CA ASN A 168 -25.38 9.68 -19.69
C ASN A 168 -24.29 8.73 -19.17
N GLU A 169 -23.02 9.14 -19.27
CA GLU A 169 -21.86 8.39 -18.83
C GLU A 169 -21.94 8.12 -17.32
N LEU A 170 -22.34 9.13 -16.54
CA LEU A 170 -22.56 9.00 -15.11
C LEU A 170 -23.55 7.89 -14.78
N LEU A 171 -24.67 7.79 -15.50
CA LEU A 171 -25.67 6.74 -15.25
C LEU A 171 -25.08 5.34 -15.46
N LEU A 172 -24.25 5.15 -16.49
CA LEU A 172 -23.58 3.86 -16.72
C LEU A 172 -22.57 3.54 -15.62
N VAL A 173 -21.74 4.50 -15.20
CA VAL A 173 -20.80 4.31 -14.07
C VAL A 173 -21.56 4.04 -12.77
N LEU A 174 -22.69 4.72 -12.53
CA LEU A 174 -23.55 4.49 -11.38
C LEU A 174 -24.10 3.06 -11.38
N THR A 175 -24.64 2.59 -12.49
CA THR A 175 -25.08 1.19 -12.64
C THR A 175 -23.93 0.23 -12.36
N PHE A 176 -22.76 0.45 -12.95
CA PHE A 176 -21.58 -0.37 -12.73
C PHE A 176 -21.15 -0.41 -11.24
N ALA A 177 -21.03 0.74 -10.58
CA ALA A 177 -20.67 0.85 -9.18
C ALA A 177 -21.69 0.12 -8.27
N VAL A 178 -22.98 0.28 -8.53
CA VAL A 178 -24.04 -0.36 -7.74
C VAL A 178 -24.07 -1.87 -7.97
N THR A 179 -23.81 -2.34 -9.19
CA THR A 179 -23.64 -3.78 -9.46
C THR A 179 -22.49 -4.38 -8.65
N LEU A 180 -21.34 -3.69 -8.60
CA LEU A 180 -20.20 -4.12 -7.81
C LEU A 180 -20.52 -4.15 -6.31
N ILE A 181 -21.22 -3.15 -5.79
CA ILE A 181 -21.66 -3.11 -4.38
C ILE A 181 -22.61 -4.28 -4.07
N GLY A 182 -23.55 -4.57 -4.98
CA GLY A 182 -24.46 -5.72 -4.85
C GLY A 182 -23.72 -7.05 -4.84
N PHE A 183 -22.73 -7.22 -5.73
CA PHE A 183 -21.86 -8.41 -5.76
C PHE A 183 -20.99 -8.51 -4.49
N LEU A 184 -20.45 -7.39 -4.02
CA LEU A 184 -19.55 -7.33 -2.87
C LEU A 184 -20.22 -7.88 -1.60
N ARG A 185 -21.55 -7.78 -1.46
CA ARG A 185 -22.28 -8.39 -0.35
C ARG A 185 -22.06 -9.90 -0.22
N PHE A 186 -21.79 -10.60 -1.33
CA PHE A 186 -21.52 -12.04 -1.39
C PHE A 186 -20.04 -12.39 -1.51
N ASN A 187 -19.22 -11.44 -1.96
CA ASN A 187 -17.79 -11.59 -2.20
C ASN A 187 -16.90 -11.03 -1.06
N PHE A 188 -17.46 -10.23 -0.14
CA PHE A 188 -16.73 -9.73 1.02
C PHE A 188 -16.41 -10.86 2.01
N ASN A 189 -15.25 -10.79 2.66
CA ASN A 189 -14.70 -11.89 3.44
C ASN A 189 -15.60 -12.31 4.63
N PRO A 190 -15.95 -13.60 4.78
CA PRO A 190 -15.64 -14.72 3.88
C PRO A 190 -16.57 -14.77 2.65
N ALA A 191 -16.01 -14.86 1.45
CA ALA A 191 -16.83 -14.92 0.24
C ALA A 191 -17.62 -16.23 0.11
N THR A 192 -18.78 -16.10 -0.51
CA THR A 192 -19.63 -17.21 -0.96
C THR A 192 -19.59 -17.41 -2.47
N ILE A 193 -19.06 -16.43 -3.22
CA ILE A 193 -18.86 -16.49 -4.67
C ILE A 193 -17.63 -15.67 -5.09
N PHE A 194 -16.85 -16.20 -6.03
CA PHE A 194 -15.73 -15.53 -6.70
C PHE A 194 -16.13 -15.02 -8.07
N MET A 195 -15.54 -13.90 -8.49
CA MET A 195 -15.87 -13.30 -9.77
C MET A 195 -15.33 -14.11 -10.95
N GLY A 196 -14.16 -14.76 -10.79
CA GLY A 196 -13.46 -15.46 -11.87
C GLY A 196 -12.81 -14.50 -12.86
N ASP A 197 -12.06 -15.04 -13.81
CA ASP A 197 -11.39 -14.25 -14.84
C ASP A 197 -12.40 -13.54 -15.75
N CYS A 198 -13.59 -14.12 -15.97
CA CYS A 198 -14.69 -13.46 -16.66
C CYS A 198 -15.10 -12.14 -15.99
N GLY A 199 -15.14 -12.12 -14.65
CA GLY A 199 -15.49 -10.95 -13.88
C GLY A 199 -14.36 -9.94 -13.85
N SER A 200 -13.16 -10.37 -13.48
CA SER A 200 -12.03 -9.46 -13.28
C SER A 200 -11.58 -8.78 -14.58
N MET A 201 -11.57 -9.50 -15.71
CA MET A 201 -11.29 -8.92 -17.03
C MET A 201 -12.39 -7.95 -17.48
N PHE A 202 -13.66 -8.31 -17.29
CA PHE A 202 -14.81 -7.46 -17.62
C PHE A 202 -14.77 -6.14 -16.83
N ILE A 203 -14.72 -6.21 -15.49
CA ILE A 203 -14.78 -5.01 -14.65
C ILE A 203 -13.54 -4.15 -14.83
N GLY A 204 -12.36 -4.76 -15.03
CA GLY A 204 -11.12 -4.03 -15.25
C GLY A 204 -11.13 -3.28 -16.59
N PHE A 205 -11.56 -3.92 -17.67
CA PHE A 205 -11.66 -3.27 -18.98
C PHE A 205 -12.77 -2.22 -19.02
N LEU A 206 -13.94 -2.51 -18.45
CA LEU A 206 -15.04 -1.56 -18.37
C LEU A 206 -14.64 -0.31 -17.57
N LEU A 207 -14.01 -0.47 -16.39
CA LEU A 207 -13.51 0.65 -15.60
C LEU A 207 -12.45 1.46 -16.38
N ALA A 208 -11.48 0.79 -17.00
CA ALA A 208 -10.44 1.46 -17.80
C ALA A 208 -11.04 2.29 -18.95
N SER A 209 -12.09 1.77 -19.58
CA SER A 209 -12.84 2.43 -20.66
C SER A 209 -13.65 3.62 -20.15
N LEU A 210 -14.34 3.47 -19.02
CA LEU A 210 -15.18 4.52 -18.43
C LEU A 210 -14.35 5.74 -17.99
N VAL A 211 -13.11 5.53 -17.56
CA VAL A 211 -12.19 6.62 -17.21
C VAL A 211 -11.85 7.51 -18.42
N LEU A 212 -11.90 6.99 -19.65
CA LEU A 212 -11.64 7.79 -20.87
C LEU A 212 -12.67 8.90 -21.06
N PHE A 213 -13.94 8.67 -20.69
CA PHE A 213 -15.00 9.69 -20.80
C PHE A 213 -14.78 10.89 -19.88
N SER A 214 -14.10 10.70 -18.75
CA SER A 214 -13.81 11.80 -17.83
C SER A 214 -12.91 12.87 -18.46
N GLN A 215 -12.15 12.50 -19.50
CA GLN A 215 -11.23 13.39 -20.21
C GLN A 215 -11.86 14.04 -21.44
N SER A 216 -12.88 13.43 -22.04
CA SER A 216 -13.56 13.93 -23.25
C SER A 216 -14.59 15.04 -22.98
N GLY A 217 -14.54 15.70 -21.82
CA GLY A 217 -15.50 16.72 -21.42
C GLY A 217 -15.39 18.00 -22.26
N GLN A 218 -16.47 18.36 -22.97
CA GLN A 218 -16.64 19.58 -23.79
C GLN A 218 -16.73 20.90 -22.98
N SER A 219 -16.25 20.94 -21.74
CA SER A 219 -16.24 22.18 -20.97
C SER A 219 -15.07 23.04 -21.43
N GLY A 220 -15.33 24.19 -22.07
CA GLY A 220 -14.35 25.21 -22.51
C GLY A 220 -13.52 25.87 -21.39
N GLN A 221 -13.23 25.17 -20.30
CA GLN A 221 -12.17 25.50 -19.37
C GLN A 221 -10.93 24.70 -19.75
N SER A 222 -9.83 25.39 -20.04
CA SER A 222 -8.52 24.78 -20.28
C SER A 222 -8.10 23.99 -19.03
N ARG A 223 -8.32 22.68 -19.01
CA ARG A 223 -7.86 21.82 -17.92
C ARG A 223 -6.33 21.77 -17.98
N SER A 224 -5.69 21.97 -16.83
CA SER A 224 -4.25 21.75 -16.72
C SER A 224 -3.92 20.31 -17.09
N LEU A 225 -2.80 20.10 -17.81
CA LEU A 225 -2.26 18.77 -18.12
C LEU A 225 -2.13 17.93 -16.83
N LEU A 226 -1.83 18.57 -15.70
CA LEU A 226 -1.75 17.90 -14.40
C LEU A 226 -3.07 17.21 -14.04
N SER A 227 -4.21 17.90 -14.15
CA SER A 227 -5.51 17.35 -13.80
C SER A 227 -5.95 16.25 -14.77
N VAL A 228 -5.60 16.38 -16.06
CA VAL A 228 -5.86 15.35 -17.10
C VAL A 228 -5.15 14.04 -16.80
N LEU A 229 -3.92 14.11 -16.27
CA LEU A 229 -3.13 12.94 -15.88
C LEU A 229 -3.50 12.41 -14.49
N ALA A 230 -3.64 13.31 -13.52
CA ALA A 230 -3.79 12.95 -12.11
C ALA A 230 -5.12 12.26 -11.83
N ILE A 231 -6.23 12.71 -12.43
CA ILE A 231 -7.55 12.14 -12.13
C ILE A 231 -7.62 10.64 -12.47
N PRO A 232 -7.28 10.18 -13.69
CA PRO A 232 -7.23 8.76 -14.03
C PRO A 232 -6.29 7.96 -13.13
N VAL A 233 -5.06 8.44 -12.96
CA VAL A 233 -4.00 7.72 -12.25
C VAL A 233 -4.32 7.58 -10.76
N MET A 234 -4.83 8.65 -10.12
CA MET A 234 -5.19 8.62 -8.70
C MET A 234 -6.46 7.82 -8.45
N THR A 235 -7.45 7.88 -9.36
CA THR A 235 -8.67 7.06 -9.25
C THR A 235 -8.36 5.56 -9.29
N LEU A 236 -7.36 5.16 -10.10
CA LEU A 236 -6.90 3.78 -10.23
C LEU A 236 -5.58 3.53 -9.50
N PHE A 237 -5.31 4.31 -8.45
CA PHE A 237 -4.02 4.30 -7.78
C PHE A 237 -3.65 2.92 -7.23
N VAL A 238 -4.58 2.26 -6.51
CA VAL A 238 -4.28 0.97 -5.86
C VAL A 238 -3.91 -0.14 -6.86
N PRO A 239 -4.67 -0.38 -7.95
CA PRO A 239 -4.26 -1.34 -8.99
C PRO A 239 -2.92 -1.02 -9.64
N ILE A 240 -2.68 0.26 -9.96
CA ILE A 240 -1.43 0.71 -10.57
C ILE A 240 -0.27 0.49 -9.60
N PHE A 241 -0.42 0.89 -8.34
CA PHE A 241 0.58 0.76 -7.30
C PHE A 241 0.95 -0.70 -7.05
N ASP A 242 -0.04 -1.57 -6.81
CA ASP A 242 0.22 -2.98 -6.49
C ASP A 242 0.95 -3.70 -7.63
N THR A 243 0.47 -3.54 -8.86
CA THR A 243 1.08 -4.17 -10.04
C THR A 243 2.50 -3.66 -10.28
N THR A 244 2.72 -2.35 -10.15
CA THR A 244 4.04 -1.74 -10.29
C THR A 244 4.99 -2.22 -9.20
N PHE A 245 4.52 -2.22 -7.95
CA PHE A 245 5.28 -2.62 -6.78
C PHE A 245 5.74 -4.09 -6.87
N VAL A 246 4.82 -5.00 -7.17
CA VAL A 246 5.10 -6.42 -7.36
C VAL A 246 6.04 -6.65 -8.54
N THR A 247 5.81 -5.97 -9.67
CA THR A 247 6.66 -6.10 -10.86
C THR A 247 8.10 -5.66 -10.60
N ILE A 248 8.29 -4.53 -9.91
CA ILE A 248 9.62 -4.04 -9.53
C ILE A 248 10.28 -5.06 -8.61
N LEU A 249 9.62 -5.48 -7.53
CA LEU A 249 10.17 -6.43 -6.57
C LEU A 249 10.57 -7.76 -7.22
N ARG A 250 9.70 -8.35 -8.06
CA ARG A 250 10.01 -9.59 -8.79
C ARG A 250 11.23 -9.43 -9.70
N LYS A 251 11.34 -8.32 -10.43
CA LYS A 251 12.51 -8.04 -11.28
C LYS A 251 13.80 -7.88 -10.47
N LEU A 252 13.74 -7.19 -9.33
CA LEU A 252 14.88 -7.05 -8.41
C LEU A 252 15.35 -8.42 -7.88
N TRP A 253 14.43 -9.37 -7.73
CA TRP A 253 14.72 -10.76 -7.35
C TRP A 253 14.92 -11.73 -8.53
N GLY A 254 15.04 -11.21 -9.77
CA GLY A 254 15.29 -12.04 -10.95
C GLY A 254 14.13 -12.92 -11.41
N ARG A 255 12.91 -12.71 -10.89
CA ARG A 255 11.71 -13.47 -11.27
C ARG A 255 10.94 -12.80 -12.39
N SER A 256 10.18 -13.61 -13.13
CA SER A 256 9.28 -13.10 -14.16
C SER A 256 8.09 -12.35 -13.54
N ALA A 257 7.69 -11.23 -14.12
CA ALA A 257 6.54 -10.47 -13.65
C ALA A 257 5.19 -11.20 -13.85
N SER A 258 5.12 -12.14 -14.79
CA SER A 258 3.90 -12.82 -15.23
C SER A 258 3.53 -14.08 -14.42
N GLN A 259 4.38 -14.52 -13.49
CA GLN A 259 4.05 -15.65 -12.60
C GLN A 259 3.07 -15.22 -11.51
N GLY A 260 2.04 -16.02 -11.20
CA GLY A 260 1.17 -15.76 -10.04
C GLY A 260 1.93 -16.03 -8.72
N GLY A 261 1.64 -15.27 -7.66
CA GLY A 261 2.33 -15.42 -6.38
C GLY A 261 1.63 -14.71 -5.22
N ARG A 262 2.03 -15.01 -3.97
CA ARG A 262 1.47 -14.42 -2.73
C ARG A 262 2.21 -13.16 -2.27
N ASP A 263 2.78 -12.42 -3.22
CA ASP A 263 3.68 -11.28 -2.98
C ASP A 263 3.05 -9.91 -3.25
N HIS A 264 1.76 -9.89 -3.55
CA HIS A 264 0.94 -8.69 -3.65
C HIS A 264 0.89 -7.92 -2.32
N THR A 265 0.61 -6.62 -2.41
CA THR A 265 0.49 -5.70 -1.27
C THR A 265 -0.47 -6.24 -0.22
N SER A 266 -1.58 -6.82 -0.66
CA SER A 266 -2.61 -7.44 0.16
C SER A 266 -2.06 -8.59 1.02
N HIS A 267 -1.29 -9.49 0.43
CA HIS A 267 -0.62 -10.58 1.15
C HIS A 267 0.51 -10.11 2.06
N ARG A 268 1.27 -9.08 1.65
CA ARG A 268 2.32 -8.49 2.50
C ARG A 268 1.74 -7.83 3.74
N LEU A 269 0.58 -7.20 3.63
CA LEU A 269 -0.17 -6.66 4.77
C LEU A 269 -0.62 -7.77 5.72
N VAL A 270 -1.07 -8.92 5.20
CA VAL A 270 -1.40 -10.09 6.02
C VAL A 270 -0.16 -10.70 6.67
N ALA A 271 0.95 -10.79 5.95
CA ALA A 271 2.23 -11.27 6.48
C ALA A 271 2.82 -10.36 7.57
N LEU A 272 2.36 -9.10 7.67
CA LEU A 272 2.66 -8.18 8.78
C LEU A 272 1.79 -8.42 10.01
N GLY A 273 0.87 -9.39 9.98
CA GLY A 273 -0.01 -9.75 11.09
C GLY A 273 -1.42 -9.16 11.01
N LEU A 274 -1.78 -8.45 9.93
CA LEU A 274 -3.15 -7.96 9.73
C LEU A 274 -4.09 -9.11 9.32
N SER A 275 -5.34 -9.05 9.78
CA SER A 275 -6.38 -9.94 9.25
C SER A 275 -6.65 -9.63 7.77
N GLU A 276 -7.10 -10.62 6.99
CA GLU A 276 -7.46 -10.42 5.58
C GLU A 276 -8.45 -9.27 5.38
N ARG A 277 -9.47 -9.20 6.25
CA ARG A 277 -10.46 -8.12 6.28
C ARG A 277 -9.81 -6.77 6.51
N THR A 278 -8.91 -6.67 7.49
CA THR A 278 -8.22 -5.43 7.82
C THR A 278 -7.33 -4.96 6.68
N ALA A 279 -6.61 -5.89 6.03
CA ALA A 279 -5.78 -5.57 4.86
C ALA A 279 -6.63 -5.00 3.71
N VAL A 280 -7.77 -5.62 3.39
CA VAL A 280 -8.70 -5.13 2.35
C VAL A 280 -9.28 -3.76 2.71
N LEU A 281 -9.73 -3.56 3.95
CA LEU A 281 -10.26 -2.27 4.40
C LEU A 281 -9.19 -1.15 4.38
N MET A 282 -7.94 -1.48 4.69
CA MET A 282 -6.83 -0.53 4.57
C MET A 282 -6.59 -0.12 3.12
N LEU A 283 -6.63 -1.08 2.17
CA LEU A 283 -6.53 -0.78 0.74
C LEU A 283 -7.72 0.02 0.22
N TYR A 284 -8.94 -0.21 0.74
CA TYR A 284 -10.10 0.62 0.45
C TYR A 284 -9.91 2.06 0.94
N ALA A 285 -9.39 2.23 2.15
CA ALA A 285 -9.10 3.56 2.70
C ALA A 285 -8.08 4.30 1.81
N PHE A 286 -7.02 3.63 1.35
CA PHE A 286 -6.07 4.22 0.40
C PHE A 286 -6.73 4.57 -0.94
N ALA A 287 -7.59 3.71 -1.49
CA ALA A 287 -8.31 4.01 -2.73
C ALA A 287 -9.25 5.21 -2.57
N ALA A 288 -9.96 5.30 -1.44
CA ALA A 288 -10.86 6.42 -1.16
C ALA A 288 -10.08 7.74 -1.00
N LEU A 289 -8.96 7.71 -0.26
CA LEU A 289 -8.06 8.86 -0.14
C LEU A 289 -7.49 9.27 -1.50
N ALA A 290 -7.07 8.33 -2.34
CA ALA A 290 -6.60 8.61 -3.69
C ALA A 290 -7.70 9.25 -4.56
N GLY A 291 -8.94 8.78 -4.46
CA GLY A 291 -10.10 9.37 -5.13
C GLY A 291 -10.40 10.79 -4.66
N ILE A 292 -10.27 11.08 -3.35
CA ILE A 292 -10.41 12.43 -2.80
C ILE A 292 -9.31 13.36 -3.32
N VAL A 293 -8.05 12.89 -3.35
CA VAL A 293 -6.94 13.63 -3.96
C VAL A 293 -7.22 13.91 -5.44
N ALA A 294 -7.69 12.92 -6.20
CA ALA A 294 -8.05 13.06 -7.61
C ALA A 294 -9.07 14.20 -7.83
N LEU A 295 -10.14 14.23 -7.04
CA LEU A 295 -11.19 15.25 -7.13
C LEU A 295 -10.69 16.63 -6.67
N SER A 296 -9.82 16.67 -5.67
CA SER A 296 -9.27 17.92 -5.13
C SER A 296 -8.36 18.64 -6.14
N VAL A 297 -7.59 17.89 -6.94
CA VAL A 297 -6.69 18.41 -7.99
C VAL A 297 -7.42 19.21 -9.08
N ARG A 298 -8.74 19.08 -9.18
CA ARG A 298 -9.56 19.88 -10.09
C ARG A 298 -9.82 21.29 -9.56
N GLU A 299 -10.07 21.41 -8.26
CA GLU A 299 -10.50 22.66 -7.63
C GLU A 299 -9.33 23.46 -7.07
N LEU A 300 -8.24 22.77 -6.73
CA LEU A 300 -7.01 23.37 -6.23
C LEU A 300 -6.19 23.98 -7.35
N ARG A 301 -5.42 25.02 -7.01
CA ARG A 301 -4.39 25.57 -7.89
C ARG A 301 -3.34 24.51 -8.21
N ILE A 302 -2.60 24.65 -9.32
CA ILE A 302 -1.59 23.66 -9.74
C ILE A 302 -0.53 23.42 -8.67
N ASP A 303 -0.07 24.49 -8.02
CA ASP A 303 0.87 24.41 -6.91
C ASP A 303 0.28 23.58 -5.76
N GLN A 304 -0.88 23.96 -5.23
CA GLN A 304 -1.56 23.21 -4.16
C GLN A 304 -1.81 21.74 -4.53
N SER A 305 -2.16 21.48 -5.80
CA SER A 305 -2.35 20.13 -6.35
C SER A 305 -1.05 19.32 -6.35
N LEU A 306 0.06 19.90 -6.81
CA LEU A 306 1.38 19.27 -6.78
C LEU A 306 1.82 18.97 -5.34
N ALA A 307 1.56 19.88 -4.41
CA ALA A 307 1.84 19.68 -2.99
C ALA A 307 1.06 18.47 -2.44
N LEU A 308 -0.25 18.42 -2.67
CA LEU A 308 -1.12 17.35 -2.21
C LEU A 308 -0.73 15.99 -2.79
N ILE A 309 -0.48 15.94 -4.11
CA ILE A 309 -0.03 14.73 -4.82
C ILE A 309 1.32 14.26 -4.24
N SER A 310 2.26 15.19 -4.00
CA SER A 310 3.58 14.84 -3.47
C SER A 310 3.49 14.28 -2.05
N ILE A 311 2.69 14.87 -1.17
CA ILE A 311 2.46 14.36 0.18
C ILE A 311 1.87 12.94 0.12
N PHE A 312 0.89 12.72 -0.75
CA PHE A 312 0.28 11.41 -0.96
C PHE A 312 1.31 10.37 -1.43
N ILE A 313 2.11 10.70 -2.45
CA ILE A 313 3.16 9.81 -2.98
C ILE A 313 4.25 9.53 -1.93
N ILE A 314 4.64 10.52 -1.12
CA ILE A 314 5.62 10.32 -0.03
C ILE A 314 5.07 9.33 1.00
N ALA A 315 3.84 9.53 1.48
CA ALA A 315 3.20 8.65 2.45
C ALA A 315 3.10 7.20 1.93
N LEU A 316 2.76 7.05 0.65
CA LEU A 316 2.69 5.76 -0.03
C LEU A 316 4.06 5.12 -0.24
N THR A 317 5.07 5.91 -0.60
CA THR A 317 6.42 5.40 -0.76
C THR A 317 6.94 4.89 0.58
N ILE A 318 6.65 5.60 1.69
CA ILE A 318 6.95 5.12 3.05
C ILE A 318 6.28 3.76 3.30
N CYS A 319 4.99 3.63 2.99
CA CYS A 319 4.25 2.37 3.13
C CYS A 319 4.84 1.26 2.25
N GLY A 320 5.14 1.55 0.98
CA GLY A 320 5.73 0.60 0.01
C GLY A 320 7.12 0.13 0.41
N VAL A 321 7.99 1.04 0.87
CA VAL A 321 9.31 0.68 1.45
C VAL A 321 9.12 -0.30 2.60
N TYR A 322 8.14 -0.05 3.49
CA TYR A 322 7.88 -0.92 4.63
C TYR A 322 7.43 -2.32 4.19
N LEU A 323 6.47 -2.39 3.27
CA LEU A 323 5.97 -3.64 2.69
C LEU A 323 7.06 -4.40 1.93
N GLY A 324 8.00 -3.70 1.28
CA GLY A 324 9.13 -4.28 0.58
C GLY A 324 10.13 -4.97 1.52
N LYS A 325 10.12 -4.61 2.82
CA LYS A 325 10.95 -5.24 3.86
C LYS A 325 10.34 -6.54 4.41
N VAL A 326 9.10 -6.87 4.07
CA VAL A 326 8.45 -8.12 4.49
C VAL A 326 9.00 -9.26 3.65
N LYS A 327 9.64 -10.24 4.30
CA LYS A 327 10.08 -11.48 3.65
C LYS A 327 8.82 -12.30 3.33
N VAL A 328 8.58 -12.51 2.03
CA VAL A 328 7.49 -13.38 1.54
C VAL A 328 8.06 -14.69 0.97
N TYR A 329 9.36 -14.75 0.73
CA TYR A 329 10.05 -15.88 0.11
C TYR A 329 11.04 -16.53 1.07
N GLU A 330 11.26 -17.83 0.88
CA GLU A 330 12.20 -18.65 1.65
C GLU A 330 13.65 -18.35 1.24
N GLU A 331 14.59 -18.48 2.18
CA GLU A 331 16.00 -18.04 1.99
C GLU A 331 16.73 -18.79 0.86
N GLN A 332 16.30 -20.01 0.53
CA GLN A 332 16.85 -20.81 -0.58
C GLN A 332 16.59 -20.20 -1.97
N ASP A 333 15.51 -19.43 -2.13
CA ASP A 333 15.22 -18.72 -3.38
C ASP A 333 16.16 -17.52 -3.61
N GLU A 334 16.59 -16.86 -2.54
CA GLU A 334 17.54 -15.74 -2.59
C GLU A 334 18.94 -16.22 -3.00
N GLU A 335 19.41 -17.35 -2.46
CA GLU A 335 20.72 -17.92 -2.79
C GLU A 335 20.84 -18.36 -4.26
N ASN A 336 19.78 -18.91 -4.83
CA ASN A 336 19.77 -19.35 -6.23
C ASN A 336 19.81 -18.17 -7.21
N ALA A 337 19.10 -17.08 -6.90
CA ALA A 337 19.14 -15.85 -7.71
C ALA A 337 20.52 -15.16 -7.68
N LEU A 338 21.23 -15.25 -6.54
CA LEU A 338 22.59 -14.72 -6.37
C LEU A 338 23.62 -15.45 -7.25
N ARG A 339 23.49 -16.77 -7.40
CA ARG A 339 24.41 -17.59 -8.22
C ARG A 339 24.30 -17.29 -9.71
N GLU A 340 23.11 -16.95 -10.21
CA GLU A 340 22.86 -16.76 -11.64
C GLU A 340 23.36 -15.41 -12.20
N LYS A 341 23.59 -14.39 -11.36
CA LYS A 341 23.86 -12.99 -11.80
C LYS A 341 25.18 -12.40 -11.29
N ALA A 342 26.20 -13.23 -11.07
CA ALA A 342 27.53 -12.79 -10.64
C ALA A 342 28.17 -11.70 -11.55
N ALA A 343 27.79 -11.63 -12.84
CA ALA A 343 28.31 -10.65 -13.79
C ALA A 343 27.83 -9.19 -13.56
N PHE A 344 26.78 -8.97 -12.76
CA PHE A 344 26.25 -7.64 -12.43
C PHE A 344 26.35 -7.30 -10.94
N GLY A 345 27.34 -7.87 -10.22
CA GLY A 345 27.48 -7.73 -8.77
C GLY A 345 27.34 -6.30 -8.23
N PHE A 346 27.80 -5.27 -8.95
CA PHE A 346 27.70 -3.87 -8.53
C PHE A 346 26.28 -3.28 -8.64
N LEU A 347 25.53 -3.58 -9.71
CA LEU A 347 24.12 -3.20 -9.84
C LEU A 347 23.24 -4.05 -8.91
N VAL A 348 23.62 -5.31 -8.70
CA VAL A 348 22.98 -6.24 -7.78
C VAL A 348 23.16 -5.77 -6.33
N ASP A 349 24.31 -5.23 -5.93
CA ASP A 349 24.53 -4.72 -4.55
C ASP A 349 23.69 -3.47 -4.23
N ILE A 350 23.46 -2.59 -5.20
CA ILE A 350 22.53 -1.45 -5.08
C ILE A 350 21.07 -1.93 -5.10
N SER A 351 20.77 -2.95 -5.91
CA SER A 351 19.45 -3.55 -6.10
C SER A 351 19.01 -4.45 -4.94
N HIS A 352 19.91 -5.10 -4.20
CA HIS A 352 19.53 -6.15 -3.24
C HIS A 352 19.14 -5.65 -1.85
N LYS A 353 19.61 -4.49 -1.39
CA LYS A 353 19.49 -4.13 0.05
C LYS A 353 18.25 -3.34 0.45
N ARG A 354 17.11 -3.46 -0.23
CA ARG A 354 15.89 -2.63 0.05
C ARG A 354 16.14 -1.11 -0.07
N ARG A 355 17.36 -0.68 -0.43
CA ARG A 355 17.84 0.71 -0.49
C ARG A 355 17.30 1.45 -1.70
N ILE A 356 16.91 0.77 -2.77
CA ILE A 356 16.31 1.44 -3.93
C ILE A 356 15.03 2.19 -3.54
N PHE A 357 14.22 1.62 -2.66
CA PHE A 357 13.02 2.27 -2.13
C PHE A 357 13.38 3.46 -1.22
N GLU A 358 14.48 3.36 -0.49
CA GLU A 358 15.01 4.44 0.36
C GLU A 358 15.49 5.62 -0.50
N VAL A 359 16.20 5.35 -1.60
CA VAL A 359 16.63 6.36 -2.58
C VAL A 359 15.42 6.98 -3.29
N ILE A 360 14.44 6.18 -3.72
CA ILE A 360 13.21 6.68 -4.35
C ILE A 360 12.46 7.61 -3.38
N LEU A 361 12.32 7.22 -2.11
CA LEU A 361 11.72 8.06 -1.09
C LEU A 361 12.50 9.37 -0.96
N ASP A 362 13.82 9.30 -0.81
CA ASP A 362 14.67 10.48 -0.63
C ASP A 362 14.61 11.41 -1.87
N VAL A 363 14.46 10.88 -3.09
CA VAL A 363 14.19 11.70 -4.29
C VAL A 363 12.89 12.49 -4.14
N PHE A 364 11.80 11.84 -3.73
CA PHE A 364 10.53 12.54 -3.48
C PHE A 364 10.65 13.57 -2.37
N LEU A 365 11.38 13.28 -1.29
CA LEU A 365 11.64 14.24 -0.21
C LEU A 365 12.45 15.45 -0.71
N ILE A 366 13.48 15.23 -1.53
CA ILE A 366 14.28 16.30 -2.13
C ILE A 366 13.42 17.21 -3.03
N VAL A 367 12.63 16.60 -3.92
CA VAL A 367 11.75 17.34 -4.83
C VAL A 367 10.71 18.13 -4.04
N PHE A 368 10.06 17.50 -3.06
CA PHE A 368 9.04 18.14 -2.25
C PHE A 368 9.58 19.24 -1.34
N ALA A 369 10.76 19.04 -0.72
CA ALA A 369 11.42 20.08 0.08
C ALA A 369 11.73 21.33 -0.76
N HIS A 370 12.26 21.11 -1.96
CA HIS A 370 12.58 22.19 -2.88
C HIS A 370 11.31 22.91 -3.36
N TYR A 371 10.30 22.14 -3.73
CA TYR A 371 8.98 22.65 -4.11
C TYR A 371 8.34 23.47 -2.98
N ALA A 372 8.36 22.98 -1.74
CA ALA A 372 7.81 23.66 -0.57
C ALA A 372 8.55 24.97 -0.25
N ALA A 373 9.87 25.00 -0.42
CA ALA A 373 10.66 26.23 -0.28
C ALA A 373 10.23 27.31 -1.29
N TYR A 374 10.00 26.91 -2.54
CA TYR A 374 9.49 27.81 -3.58
C TYR A 374 8.04 28.24 -3.32
N ALA A 375 7.16 27.32 -2.95
CA ALA A 375 5.75 27.60 -2.68
C ALA A 375 5.57 28.52 -1.46
N LEU A 376 6.43 28.42 -0.44
CA LEU A 376 6.39 29.30 0.73
C LEU A 376 6.88 30.71 0.40
N LEU A 377 7.90 30.81 -0.46
CA LEU A 377 8.52 32.10 -0.77
C LEU A 377 7.76 32.87 -1.87
N PHE A 378 7.09 32.17 -2.79
CA PHE A 378 6.44 32.75 -3.95
C PHE A 378 4.94 32.40 -3.96
N ASP A 379 4.10 33.43 -4.05
CA ASP A 379 2.64 33.32 -3.91
C ASP A 379 1.94 32.53 -5.05
N SER A 380 2.60 32.39 -6.20
CA SER A 380 2.14 31.58 -7.33
C SER A 380 3.30 31.11 -8.21
N LEU A 381 3.56 29.81 -8.21
CA LEU A 381 4.62 29.21 -9.03
C LEU A 381 4.40 29.44 -10.53
N GLU A 382 3.18 29.21 -11.02
CA GLU A 382 2.84 29.25 -12.45
C GLU A 382 2.98 30.64 -13.10
N LYS A 383 2.83 31.71 -12.31
CA LYS A 383 2.91 33.10 -12.80
C LYS A 383 4.32 33.70 -12.70
N SER A 384 5.23 33.00 -12.02
CA SER A 384 6.58 33.49 -11.78
C SER A 384 7.52 33.02 -12.89
N GLU A 385 8.41 33.90 -13.38
CA GLU A 385 9.55 33.52 -14.25
C GLU A 385 10.43 32.43 -13.61
N ASN A 386 10.30 32.25 -12.29
CA ASN A 386 11.02 31.32 -11.45
C ASN A 386 10.62 29.85 -11.65
N TRP A 387 9.48 29.53 -12.27
CA TRP A 387 9.06 28.14 -12.51
C TRP A 387 9.99 27.40 -13.50
N ASN A 388 10.40 28.09 -14.56
CA ASN A 388 11.35 27.53 -15.54
C ASN A 388 12.72 27.30 -14.91
N LEU A 389 13.14 28.19 -14.01
CA LEU A 389 14.38 28.03 -13.25
C LEU A 389 14.28 26.81 -12.32
N PHE A 390 13.17 26.68 -11.57
CA PHE A 390 12.89 25.50 -10.74
C PHE A 390 13.02 24.18 -11.53
N LEU A 391 12.34 24.06 -12.67
CA LEU A 391 12.38 22.85 -13.49
C LEU A 391 13.77 22.54 -14.05
N LYS A 392 14.55 23.57 -14.42
CA LYS A 392 15.92 23.40 -14.91
C LYS A 392 16.91 23.02 -13.82
N ALA A 393 16.72 23.50 -12.59
CA ALA A 393 17.59 23.18 -11.46
C ALA A 393 17.32 21.80 -10.87
N LEU A 394 16.06 21.35 -10.88
CA LEU A 394 15.61 20.15 -10.18
C LEU A 394 16.48 18.89 -10.45
N PRO A 395 16.83 18.54 -11.71
CA PRO A 395 17.64 17.34 -11.97
C PRO A 395 19.02 17.40 -11.33
N PHE A 396 19.68 18.56 -11.36
CA PHE A 396 20.99 18.76 -10.76
C PHE A 396 20.92 18.71 -9.24
N LEU A 397 19.90 19.33 -8.64
CA LEU A 397 19.69 19.31 -7.20
C LEU A 397 19.47 17.89 -6.68
N ILE A 398 18.68 17.08 -7.38
CA ILE A 398 18.46 15.67 -7.03
C ILE A 398 19.80 14.93 -7.01
N VAL A 399 20.58 15.00 -8.10
CA VAL A 399 21.85 14.27 -8.22
C VAL A 399 22.85 14.71 -7.15
N LEU A 400 23.02 16.01 -6.93
CA LEU A 400 23.98 16.55 -5.97
C LEU A 400 23.62 16.19 -4.53
N LYS A 401 22.33 16.28 -4.17
CA LYS A 401 21.87 15.92 -2.82
C LYS A 401 21.96 14.41 -2.56
N LEU A 402 21.60 13.58 -3.54
CA LEU A 402 21.80 12.12 -3.42
C LEU A 402 23.28 11.76 -3.27
N ALA A 403 24.18 12.42 -4.02
CA ALA A 403 25.62 12.24 -3.87
C ALA A 403 26.10 12.67 -2.47
N ALA A 404 25.59 13.79 -1.95
CA ALA A 404 25.86 14.22 -0.58
C ALA A 404 25.35 13.21 0.47
N PHE A 405 24.18 12.62 0.27
CA PHE A 405 23.60 11.61 1.16
C PHE A 405 24.45 10.33 1.17
N LEU A 406 24.91 9.90 -0.01
CA LEU A 406 25.81 8.77 -0.16
C LEU A 406 27.14 9.01 0.55
N PHE A 407 27.76 10.18 0.35
CA PHE A 407 29.05 10.53 0.96
C PHE A 407 28.96 10.72 2.47
N ALA A 408 27.91 11.38 2.96
CA ALA A 408 27.68 11.59 4.38
C ALA A 408 27.28 10.31 5.12
N GLY A 409 26.92 9.25 4.41
CA GLY A 409 26.62 7.94 5.00
C GLY A 409 25.17 7.73 5.39
N VAL A 410 24.22 8.49 4.83
CA VAL A 410 22.77 8.35 5.09
C VAL A 410 22.28 6.93 4.80
N TYR A 411 22.84 6.28 3.77
CA TYR A 411 22.50 4.91 3.38
C TYR A 411 23.31 3.81 4.10
N ARG A 412 24.25 4.18 4.98
CA ARG A 412 25.03 3.21 5.76
C ARG A 412 24.26 2.72 6.99
N GLY A 413 23.37 3.56 7.54
CA GLY A 413 22.57 3.24 8.72
C GLY A 413 21.51 2.17 8.46
N ILE A 414 21.28 1.32 9.46
CA ILE A 414 20.17 0.35 9.45
C ILE A 414 18.94 1.07 10.00
N TRP A 415 17.93 1.33 9.15
CA TRP A 415 16.73 2.11 9.52
C TRP A 415 15.99 1.59 10.76
N ARG A 416 16.11 0.28 11.05
CA ARG A 416 15.50 -0.35 12.23
C ARG A 416 16.04 0.21 13.55
N TYR A 417 17.24 0.79 13.54
CA TYR A 417 17.94 1.28 14.73
C TYR A 417 18.19 2.79 14.67
N THR A 418 17.53 3.52 13.75
CA THR A 418 17.78 4.94 13.59
C THR A 418 17.48 5.70 14.88
N GLY A 419 18.51 6.37 15.41
CA GLY A 419 18.52 7.06 16.69
C GLY A 419 18.63 8.57 16.55
N ILE A 420 18.86 9.26 17.67
CA ILE A 420 19.16 10.70 17.69
C ILE A 420 20.50 10.97 17.01
N ASP A 421 21.46 10.04 17.13
CA ASP A 421 22.79 10.17 16.54
C ASP A 421 22.76 10.28 15.00
N ASP A 422 21.77 9.67 14.35
CA ASP A 422 21.58 9.77 12.90
C ASP A 422 21.12 11.17 12.46
N LEU A 423 20.55 11.98 13.37
CA LEU A 423 20.16 13.36 13.06
C LEU A 423 21.37 14.20 12.68
N PHE A 424 22.53 13.96 13.31
CA PHE A 424 23.79 14.62 12.94
C PHE A 424 24.25 14.22 11.54
N THR A 425 24.11 12.94 11.20
CA THR A 425 24.40 12.42 9.85
C THR A 425 23.49 13.10 8.81
N PHE A 426 22.20 13.21 9.09
CA PHE A 426 21.24 13.89 8.20
C PHE A 426 21.54 15.38 8.07
N ALA A 427 21.81 16.07 9.18
CA ALA A 427 22.16 17.49 9.16
C ALA A 427 23.43 17.74 8.33
N LYS A 428 24.48 16.94 8.52
CA LYS A 428 25.70 17.02 7.72
C LYS A 428 25.42 16.77 6.23
N ALA A 429 24.63 15.75 5.91
CA ALA A 429 24.27 15.40 4.54
C ALA A 429 23.50 16.53 3.84
N VAL A 430 22.51 17.10 4.52
CA VAL A 430 21.72 18.24 4.04
C VAL A 430 22.59 19.47 3.86
N LEU A 431 23.46 19.80 4.81
CA LEU A 431 24.37 20.94 4.69
C LEU A 431 25.31 20.81 3.48
N ILE A 432 25.94 19.65 3.31
CA ILE A 432 26.78 19.37 2.13
C ILE A 432 25.96 19.49 0.84
N GLY A 433 24.78 18.88 0.81
CA GLY A 433 23.87 18.93 -0.34
C GLY A 433 23.42 20.34 -0.70
N SER A 434 23.06 21.16 0.29
CA SER A 434 22.68 22.55 0.12
C SER A 434 23.86 23.41 -0.38
N VAL A 435 25.07 23.21 0.16
CA VAL A 435 26.28 23.93 -0.32
C VAL A 435 26.60 23.55 -1.78
N LEU A 436 26.55 22.26 -2.12
CA LEU A 436 26.76 21.81 -3.50
C LEU A 436 25.68 22.36 -4.45
N SER A 437 24.43 22.43 -3.99
CA SER A 437 23.31 23.01 -4.73
C SER A 437 23.53 24.50 -5.01
N VAL A 438 23.94 25.27 -3.99
CA VAL A 438 24.28 26.70 -4.10
C VAL A 438 25.44 26.90 -5.09
N LEU A 439 26.49 26.08 -5.00
CA LEU A 439 27.65 26.16 -5.90
C LEU A 439 27.27 25.84 -7.34
N ALA A 440 26.46 24.80 -7.57
CA ALA A 440 26.02 24.43 -8.91
C ALA A 440 25.18 25.54 -9.55
N ILE A 441 24.24 26.14 -8.79
CA ILE A 441 23.44 27.26 -9.29
C ILE A 441 24.28 28.51 -9.53
N LEU A 442 25.29 28.79 -8.68
CA LEU A 442 26.25 29.87 -8.91
C LEU A 442 27.01 29.68 -10.23
N LEU A 443 27.53 28.47 -10.48
CA LEU A 443 28.34 28.19 -11.67
C LEU A 443 27.51 28.19 -12.95
N MET A 444 26.29 27.67 -12.90
CA MET A 444 25.42 27.53 -14.09
C MET A 444 24.63 28.79 -14.41
N TYR A 445 24.11 29.47 -13.39
CA TYR A 445 23.14 30.56 -13.54
C TYR A 445 23.60 31.88 -12.89
N ARG A 446 24.78 31.92 -12.27
CA ARG A 446 25.36 33.12 -11.63
C ARG A 446 24.43 33.83 -10.62
N PHE A 447 23.50 33.07 -10.02
CA PHE A 447 22.42 33.60 -9.17
C PHE A 447 21.49 34.63 -9.82
N GLU A 448 21.49 34.74 -11.15
CA GLU A 448 20.50 35.59 -11.82
C GLU A 448 19.10 35.03 -11.54
N ASN A 449 18.24 35.88 -10.96
CA ASN A 449 16.85 35.56 -10.58
C ASN A 449 16.67 34.42 -9.55
N TYR A 450 17.73 34.07 -8.79
CA TYR A 450 17.64 33.06 -7.72
C TYR A 450 17.68 33.67 -6.32
N SER A 451 16.62 33.43 -5.53
CA SER A 451 16.61 33.84 -4.13
C SER A 451 17.44 32.89 -3.26
N ARG A 452 18.39 33.44 -2.49
CA ARG A 452 19.24 32.69 -1.56
C ARG A 452 18.44 32.05 -0.42
N THR A 453 17.32 32.66 -0.05
CA THR A 453 16.40 32.17 0.99
C THR A 453 15.82 30.81 0.65
N VAL A 454 15.64 30.50 -0.64
CA VAL A 454 15.15 29.19 -1.10
C VAL A 454 16.05 28.06 -0.62
N PHE A 455 17.37 28.21 -0.70
CA PHE A 455 18.31 27.14 -0.29
C PHE A 455 18.29 26.90 1.21
N VAL A 456 18.05 27.95 2.01
CA VAL A 456 17.93 27.84 3.46
C VAL A 456 16.64 27.10 3.83
N LEU A 457 15.51 27.51 3.25
CA LEU A 457 14.21 26.86 3.46
C LEU A 457 14.21 25.41 2.97
N ASP A 458 14.78 25.16 1.79
CA ASP A 458 14.95 23.83 1.22
C ASP A 458 15.78 22.91 2.13
N GLY A 459 16.89 23.41 2.68
CA GLY A 459 17.69 22.68 3.66
C GLY A 459 16.90 22.35 4.94
N LEU A 460 16.18 23.33 5.49
CA LEU A 460 15.34 23.13 6.68
C LEU A 460 14.24 22.08 6.43
N PHE A 461 13.49 22.22 5.34
CA PHE A 461 12.43 21.26 4.99
C PHE A 461 12.99 19.88 4.71
N LEU A 462 14.10 19.78 3.98
CA LEU A 462 14.72 18.49 3.67
C LEU A 462 15.21 17.78 4.93
N LEU A 463 15.78 18.50 5.90
CA LEU A 463 16.18 17.93 7.19
C LEU A 463 14.97 17.42 7.97
N MET A 464 13.91 18.22 8.07
CA MET A 464 12.66 17.83 8.75
C MET A 464 12.02 16.60 8.10
N LEU A 465 11.97 16.57 6.77
CA LEU A 465 11.39 15.47 5.99
C LEU A 465 12.21 14.19 6.10
N LEU A 466 13.55 14.29 6.03
CA LEU A 466 14.43 13.14 6.23
C LEU A 466 14.24 12.54 7.63
N ALA A 467 14.39 13.35 8.68
CA ALA A 467 14.22 12.90 10.06
C ALA A 467 12.80 12.33 10.29
N GLY A 468 11.78 13.07 9.84
CA GLY A 468 10.39 12.67 9.94
C GLY A 468 10.09 11.35 9.22
N SER A 469 10.65 11.15 8.03
CA SER A 469 10.47 9.88 7.29
C SER A 469 11.00 8.69 8.08
N ARG A 470 12.20 8.80 8.70
CA ARG A 470 12.79 7.70 9.48
C ARG A 470 12.01 7.45 10.77
N ILE A 471 11.55 8.51 11.43
CA ILE A 471 10.69 8.38 12.62
C ILE A 471 9.34 7.73 12.26
N ALA A 472 8.76 8.07 11.10
CA ALA A 472 7.51 7.48 10.63
C ALA A 472 7.61 5.95 10.49
N PHE A 473 8.75 5.42 10.03
CA PHE A 473 8.99 3.96 10.01
C PHE A 473 8.97 3.33 11.40
N ARG A 474 9.54 4.01 12.40
CA ARG A 474 9.52 3.54 13.79
C ARG A 474 8.11 3.52 14.35
N LEU A 475 7.34 4.58 14.11
CA LEU A 475 5.95 4.69 14.55
C LEU A 475 5.03 3.68 13.85
N PHE A 476 5.22 3.46 12.55
CA PHE A 476 4.42 2.49 11.78
C PHE A 476 4.58 1.06 12.32
N ARG A 477 5.79 0.67 12.73
CA ARG A 477 6.03 -0.63 13.36
C ARG A 477 5.35 -0.76 14.72
N GLN A 478 5.27 0.32 15.50
CA GLN A 478 4.59 0.32 16.80
C GLN A 478 3.07 0.29 16.64
N ALA A 479 2.53 0.84 15.55
CA ALA A 479 1.10 0.88 15.27
C ALA A 479 0.54 -0.44 14.72
N LEU A 480 1.38 -1.28 14.10
CA LEU A 480 0.96 -2.60 13.64
C LEU A 480 0.77 -3.54 14.83
N PRO A 481 -0.36 -4.27 14.91
CA PRO A 481 -0.59 -5.25 15.95
C PRO A 481 0.54 -6.29 15.95
N SER A 482 1.27 -6.41 17.06
CA SER A 482 2.17 -7.55 17.24
C SER A 482 1.30 -8.81 17.32
N HIS A 483 1.62 -9.82 16.52
CA HIS A 483 0.78 -11.01 16.28
C HIS A 483 0.46 -11.86 17.52
N ASN A 484 0.97 -11.51 18.71
CA ASN A 484 0.89 -12.35 19.91
C ASN A 484 0.05 -11.77 21.07
N ALA A 485 -0.65 -10.66 20.89
CA ALA A 485 -1.40 -10.03 21.99
C ALA A 485 -2.63 -10.83 22.50
N GLY A 486 -2.94 -11.99 21.91
CA GLY A 486 -4.13 -12.78 22.27
C GLY A 486 -3.94 -14.28 22.48
N ASP A 487 -2.92 -14.91 21.86
CA ASP A 487 -2.81 -16.39 21.81
C ASP A 487 -1.56 -16.94 22.52
N GLY A 488 -0.69 -16.05 23.00
CA GLY A 488 0.48 -16.42 23.80
C GLY A 488 0.18 -16.54 25.29
N ARG A 489 1.03 -17.28 26.00
CA ARG A 489 0.91 -17.48 27.46
C ARG A 489 0.93 -16.13 28.17
N LYS A 490 -0.07 -15.86 29.01
CA LYS A 490 -0.18 -14.59 29.73
C LYS A 490 0.92 -14.49 30.79
N ILE A 491 1.79 -13.50 30.67
CA ILE A 491 2.92 -13.34 31.59
C ILE A 491 2.94 -12.01 32.32
N LEU A 492 3.56 -12.02 33.49
CA LEU A 492 3.84 -10.84 34.30
C LEU A 492 5.35 -10.68 34.45
N ILE A 493 5.88 -9.48 34.20
CA ILE A 493 7.32 -9.22 34.30
C ILE A 493 7.63 -8.59 35.67
N TYR A 494 8.43 -9.28 36.48
CA TYR A 494 8.87 -8.79 37.77
C TYR A 494 10.22 -8.07 37.66
N GLY A 495 10.19 -6.75 37.88
CA GLY A 495 11.27 -5.79 37.67
C GLY A 495 10.92 -4.82 36.54
N ALA A 496 10.57 -3.58 36.87
CA ALA A 496 10.27 -2.49 35.94
C ALA A 496 11.49 -1.56 35.79
N ASP A 497 12.65 -2.16 35.52
CA ASP A 497 13.93 -1.50 35.28
C ASP A 497 14.42 -1.78 33.85
N ASP A 498 15.67 -1.43 33.54
CA ASP A 498 16.27 -1.69 32.22
C ASP A 498 16.32 -3.21 31.90
N GLY A 499 16.39 -4.06 32.92
CA GLY A 499 16.32 -5.52 32.75
C GLY A 499 14.94 -5.97 32.31
N GLY A 500 13.89 -5.46 32.95
CA GLY A 500 12.50 -5.71 32.55
C GLY A 500 12.17 -5.18 31.16
N GLU A 501 12.66 -3.99 30.83
CA GLU A 501 12.52 -3.40 29.50
C GLU A 501 13.14 -4.30 28.42
N LEU A 502 14.34 -4.83 28.68
CA LEU A 502 15.08 -5.66 27.74
C LEU A 502 14.39 -7.02 27.54
N VAL A 503 13.84 -7.61 28.60
CA VAL A 503 13.02 -8.84 28.51
C VAL A 503 11.75 -8.60 27.68
N LEU A 504 11.02 -7.52 27.95
CA LEU A 504 9.83 -7.17 27.17
C LEU A 504 10.18 -6.96 25.68
N ARG A 505 11.31 -6.31 25.42
CA ARG A 505 11.79 -6.07 24.07
C ARG A 505 12.18 -7.36 23.36
N GLU A 506 12.74 -8.34 24.06
CA GLU A 506 13.05 -9.66 23.50
C GLU A 506 11.77 -10.43 23.14
N ILE A 507 10.79 -10.46 24.05
CA ILE A 507 9.47 -11.06 23.80
C ILE A 507 8.81 -10.49 22.54
N TYR A 508 8.87 -9.17 22.35
CA TYR A 508 8.31 -8.54 21.15
C TYR A 508 9.14 -8.73 19.88
N ASN A 509 10.43 -9.03 19.97
CA ASN A 509 11.28 -9.28 18.81
C ASN A 509 11.40 -10.76 18.44
N ASN A 510 11.03 -11.67 19.34
CA ASN A 510 11.11 -13.11 19.15
C ASN A 510 9.72 -13.78 19.31
N PRO A 511 8.94 -13.89 18.22
CA PRO A 511 7.60 -14.46 18.25
C PRO A 511 7.56 -15.93 18.70
N GLU A 512 8.67 -16.67 18.57
CA GLU A 512 8.77 -18.10 18.94
C GLU A 512 8.60 -18.34 20.43
N LEU A 513 8.86 -17.33 21.27
CA LEU A 513 8.67 -17.41 22.72
C LEU A 513 7.18 -17.57 23.11
N ASN A 514 6.25 -17.21 22.21
CA ASN A 514 4.80 -17.34 22.41
C ASN A 514 4.28 -16.79 23.76
N TYR A 515 4.77 -15.61 24.15
CA TYR A 515 4.36 -14.91 25.37
C TYR A 515 3.48 -13.69 25.09
N ASN A 516 2.50 -13.46 25.96
CA ASN A 516 1.62 -12.31 25.97
C ASN A 516 1.80 -11.51 27.28
N PRO A 517 2.65 -10.47 27.29
CA PRO A 517 2.95 -9.72 28.49
C PRO A 517 1.78 -8.80 28.89
N ILE A 518 1.27 -8.99 30.11
CA ILE A 518 0.10 -8.25 30.64
C ILE A 518 0.52 -6.98 31.39
N GLY A 519 1.66 -7.01 32.08
CA GLY A 519 2.09 -5.91 32.93
C GLY A 519 3.42 -6.15 33.63
N PHE A 520 3.86 -5.12 34.35
CA PHE A 520 5.03 -5.17 35.22
C PHE A 520 4.63 -5.20 36.69
N VAL A 521 5.48 -5.77 37.53
CA VAL A 521 5.47 -5.61 38.99
C VAL A 521 6.84 -5.14 39.43
N ASP A 522 6.89 -4.14 40.30
CA ASP A 522 8.16 -3.63 40.84
C ASP A 522 7.94 -3.20 42.29
N ASP A 523 8.91 -3.51 43.14
CA ASP A 523 8.85 -3.15 44.56
C ASP A 523 8.98 -1.63 44.80
N ASP A 524 9.52 -0.89 43.82
CA ASP A 524 9.56 0.57 43.85
C ASP A 524 8.17 1.18 43.68
N LEU A 525 7.62 1.66 44.80
CA LEU A 525 6.31 2.30 44.86
C LEU A 525 6.19 3.52 43.93
N THR A 526 7.30 4.19 43.58
CA THR A 526 7.28 5.33 42.65
C THR A 526 6.99 4.91 41.21
N LYS A 527 7.12 3.61 40.89
CA LYS A 527 6.84 3.07 39.55
C LYS A 527 5.41 2.58 39.40
N LYS A 528 4.69 2.33 40.50
CA LYS A 528 3.30 1.86 40.46
C LYS A 528 2.41 2.77 39.62
N GLY A 529 1.66 2.19 38.69
CA GLY A 529 0.78 2.90 37.77
C GLY A 529 1.47 3.60 36.59
N LYS A 530 2.81 3.65 36.56
CA LYS A 530 3.56 4.12 35.37
C LYS A 530 3.46 3.10 34.23
N VAL A 531 3.74 3.57 33.02
CA VAL A 531 3.64 2.79 31.79
C VAL A 531 5.02 2.63 31.17
N ILE A 532 5.39 1.40 30.82
CA ILE A 532 6.61 1.04 30.10
C ILE A 532 6.19 0.30 28.83
N HIS A 533 6.53 0.87 27.65
CA HIS A 533 6.17 0.32 26.33
C HIS A 533 4.68 -0.07 26.19
N GLY A 534 3.78 0.70 26.81
CA GLY A 534 2.33 0.47 26.76
C GLY A 534 1.78 -0.43 27.87
N LEU A 535 2.63 -1.12 28.64
CA LEU A 535 2.23 -1.95 29.78
C LEU A 535 2.34 -1.18 31.09
N ARG A 536 1.35 -1.36 31.97
CA ARG A 536 1.33 -0.71 33.29
C ARG A 536 2.12 -1.52 34.32
N VAL A 537 2.72 -0.80 35.27
CA VAL A 537 3.20 -1.40 36.52
C VAL A 537 1.98 -1.58 37.44
N LEU A 538 1.51 -2.82 37.56
CA LEU A 538 0.23 -3.19 38.18
C LEU A 538 0.30 -3.17 39.71
N GLY A 539 1.48 -3.40 40.27
CA GLY A 539 1.68 -3.42 41.72
C GLY A 539 3.14 -3.62 42.11
N GLY A 540 3.34 -3.93 43.38
CA GLY A 540 4.65 -4.22 43.97
C GLY A 540 4.55 -5.39 44.93
N ASN A 541 5.35 -5.35 45.99
CA ASN A 541 5.42 -6.44 46.97
C ASN A 541 4.05 -6.89 47.52
N GLY A 542 3.79 -8.20 47.55
CA GLY A 542 2.56 -8.83 48.05
C GLY A 542 1.34 -8.75 47.13
N SER A 543 1.47 -8.14 45.95
CA SER A 543 0.34 -7.97 45.02
C SER A 543 0.27 -9.02 43.91
N ILE A 544 1.29 -9.88 43.76
CA ILE A 544 1.38 -10.87 42.69
C ILE A 544 0.20 -11.86 42.72
N PRO A 545 -0.20 -12.45 43.87
CA PRO A 545 -1.32 -13.41 43.87
C PRO A 545 -2.64 -12.79 43.41
N VAL A 546 -2.89 -11.53 43.76
CA VAL A 546 -4.10 -10.79 43.37
C VAL A 546 -4.06 -10.47 41.87
N ILE A 547 -2.94 -9.97 41.37
CA ILE A 547 -2.76 -9.62 39.95
C ILE A 547 -2.85 -10.87 39.07
N CYS A 548 -2.22 -11.98 39.49
CA CYS A 548 -2.25 -13.23 38.74
C CYS A 548 -3.67 -13.77 38.57
N ARG A 549 -4.49 -13.75 39.63
CA ARG A 549 -5.90 -14.16 39.55
C ARG A 549 -6.76 -13.21 38.74
N GLN A 550 -6.57 -11.90 38.91
CA GLN A 550 -7.38 -10.89 38.21
C GLN A 550 -7.15 -10.91 36.69
N HIS A 551 -5.93 -11.22 36.26
CA HIS A 551 -5.52 -11.16 34.86
C HIS A 551 -5.30 -12.54 34.21
N GLU A 552 -5.53 -13.63 34.95
CA GLU A 552 -5.28 -15.02 34.52
C GLU A 552 -3.83 -15.21 34.03
N ILE A 553 -2.86 -14.78 34.83
CA ILE A 553 -1.44 -14.93 34.52
C ILE A 553 -1.03 -16.40 34.65
N GLU A 554 -0.27 -16.90 33.68
CA GLU A 554 0.24 -18.27 33.62
C GLU A 554 1.69 -18.38 34.08
N GLU A 555 2.53 -17.36 33.82
CA GLU A 555 3.94 -17.36 34.22
C GLU A 555 4.41 -15.96 34.69
N VAL A 556 5.31 -15.92 35.67
CA VAL A 556 6.02 -14.71 36.11
C VAL A 556 7.48 -14.76 35.63
N LEU A 557 7.91 -13.74 34.90
CA LEU A 557 9.30 -13.60 34.45
C LEU A 557 10.06 -12.62 35.34
N LEU A 558 11.00 -13.14 36.11
CA LEU A 558 11.95 -12.35 36.90
C LEU A 558 13.05 -11.78 35.99
N SER A 559 13.09 -10.46 35.84
CA SER A 559 14.11 -9.73 35.06
C SER A 559 15.19 -9.08 35.93
N SER A 560 14.91 -8.87 37.22
CA SER A 560 15.83 -8.18 38.14
C SER A 560 17.13 -8.95 38.35
N ARG A 561 18.26 -8.25 38.15
CA ARG A 561 19.62 -8.80 38.32
C ARG A 561 20.05 -8.82 39.79
N ASN A 562 19.59 -7.85 40.58
CA ASN A 562 19.98 -7.63 41.98
C ASN A 562 18.83 -7.92 42.94
N ILE A 563 18.31 -9.15 42.91
CA ILE A 563 17.35 -9.61 43.91
C ILE A 563 18.06 -10.38 45.01
N ASN A 564 17.76 -10.07 46.27
CA ASN A 564 18.32 -10.80 47.40
C ASN A 564 17.65 -12.19 47.54
N SER A 565 18.32 -13.10 48.23
CA SER A 565 17.86 -14.49 48.38
C SER A 565 16.62 -14.65 49.27
N GLU A 566 16.31 -13.65 50.11
CA GLU A 566 15.11 -13.62 50.95
C GLU A 566 13.88 -13.25 50.12
N ARG A 567 13.97 -12.16 49.35
CA ARG A 567 12.93 -11.70 48.43
C ARG A 567 12.62 -12.71 47.33
N LEU A 568 13.64 -13.41 46.82
CA LEU A 568 13.42 -14.47 45.83
C LEU A 568 12.61 -15.65 46.41
N ARG A 569 12.73 -15.94 47.71
CA ARG A 569 11.87 -16.94 48.39
C ARG A 569 10.46 -16.40 48.54
N GLU A 570 10.30 -15.16 49.02
CA GLU A 570 8.99 -14.52 49.13
C GLU A 570 8.24 -14.52 47.79
N LEU A 571 8.92 -14.16 46.70
CA LEU A 571 8.37 -14.19 45.34
C LEU A 571 7.94 -15.58 44.91
N ARG A 572 8.75 -16.60 45.24
CA ARG A 572 8.41 -17.98 44.95
C ARG A 572 7.17 -18.41 45.72
N ASP A 573 7.10 -18.09 47.01
CA ASP A 573 5.93 -18.39 47.84
C ASP A 573 4.68 -17.64 47.34
N GLU A 574 4.81 -16.39 46.89
CA GLU A 574 3.72 -15.62 46.26
C GLU A 574 3.24 -16.27 44.95
N CYS A 575 4.14 -16.77 44.12
CA CYS A 575 3.80 -17.45 42.86
C CYS A 575 3.18 -18.83 43.11
N ASP A 576 3.70 -19.60 44.07
CA ASP A 576 3.16 -20.91 44.46
C ASP A 576 1.73 -20.77 45.03
N ASN A 577 1.46 -19.73 45.82
CA ASN A 577 0.10 -19.39 46.30
C ASN A 577 -0.89 -18.98 45.20
N ALA A 578 -0.37 -18.58 44.05
CA ALA A 578 -1.14 -18.20 42.87
C ALA A 578 -1.28 -19.34 41.86
N ASP A 579 -0.59 -20.48 42.06
CA ASP A 579 -0.45 -21.59 41.10
C ASP A 579 0.19 -21.14 39.75
N VAL A 580 1.26 -20.34 39.84
CA VAL A 580 1.92 -19.70 38.69
C VAL A 580 3.40 -20.03 38.65
N GLU A 581 3.95 -20.36 37.48
CA GLU A 581 5.37 -20.71 37.33
C GLU A 581 6.27 -19.44 37.38
N LEU A 582 7.29 -19.44 38.24
CA LEU A 582 8.30 -18.38 38.30
C LEU A 582 9.55 -18.75 37.49
N LYS A 583 9.83 -18.00 36.42
CA LYS A 583 11.03 -18.17 35.56
C LYS A 583 11.95 -16.98 35.67
N ARG A 584 13.25 -17.21 35.47
CA ARG A 584 14.24 -16.14 35.39
C ARG A 584 14.62 -15.88 33.95
N ALA A 585 14.47 -14.64 33.51
CA ALA A 585 14.99 -14.18 32.24
C ALA A 585 16.39 -13.59 32.46
N SER A 586 17.40 -14.18 31.83
CA SER A 586 18.80 -13.74 31.96
C SER A 586 19.48 -13.68 30.60
N PHE A 587 20.30 -12.65 30.39
CA PHE A 587 21.13 -12.49 29.20
C PHE A 587 22.59 -12.74 29.60
N ASN A 588 23.12 -13.88 29.18
CA ASN A 588 24.50 -14.27 29.47
C ASN A 588 25.34 -14.13 28.18
N ILE A 589 26.55 -13.59 28.30
CA ILE A 589 27.55 -13.59 27.23
C ILE A 589 28.52 -14.70 27.58
N VAL A 590 28.57 -15.72 26.72
CA VAL A 590 29.31 -16.96 26.96
C VAL A 590 30.30 -17.15 25.80
N PRO A 591 31.53 -17.61 26.04
CA PRO A 591 32.48 -17.93 24.97
C PRO A 591 31.87 -18.91 23.97
N VAL A 592 32.10 -18.68 22.68
CA VAL A 592 31.59 -19.56 21.61
C VAL A 592 32.18 -20.97 21.72
N ASP A 593 33.39 -21.08 22.26
CA ASP A 593 34.08 -22.35 22.52
C ASP A 593 33.33 -23.28 23.51
N GLU A 594 32.29 -22.80 24.19
CA GLU A 594 31.42 -23.64 25.03
C GLU A 594 30.28 -24.31 24.24
N PHE A 595 30.09 -23.94 22.96
CA PHE A 595 29.03 -24.43 22.08
C PHE A 595 29.53 -25.17 20.84
N ILE A 596 30.85 -25.14 20.60
CA ILE A 596 31.56 -25.89 19.56
C ILE A 596 32.36 -26.98 20.26
#